data_AF-A0A523T223-F1
#
_entry.id   AF-A0A523T223-F1
#
_cell.length_a   1.000
_cell.length_b   1.000
_cell.length_c   1.000
_cell.angle_alpha   90.00
_cell.angle_beta   90.00
_cell.angle_gamma   90.00
#
_symmetry.space_group_name_H-M   'P 1'
#
loop_
_entity.id
_entity.type
_entity.pdbx_description
1 polymer ?
#
loop_
_entity_poly.entity_id
_entity_poly.type
_entity_poly.pdbx_seq_one_letter_code
_entity_poly.pdbx_strand_id
1 'polypeptide(L)'
;MTLKLQLVRDGKIILEVPLSLMDWPKDQLETEFKAFEEDFERFSNMFVALSNQTRLKMMIRLVEEEDRTMNFADFMKDLDLNPKTVWENSRKLSDGGFITKTGRGTYHCSEFGQSAFLTLSLVLRRLLASLEEIENIRR
;
A
#
# COMPACT_ATOMS: atom_id res chain seq x y z
N MET A 1 8.15 -23.88 14.66
CA MET A 1 6.82 -23.25 14.65
C MET A 1 6.55 -22.79 13.23
N THR A 2 5.41 -23.13 12.67
CA THR A 2 5.00 -22.68 11.33
C THR A 2 4.32 -21.31 11.47
N LEU A 3 5.01 -20.25 11.07
CA LEU A 3 4.47 -18.89 11.07
C LEU A 3 3.96 -18.57 9.67
N LYS A 4 2.76 -18.00 9.59
CA LYS A 4 2.11 -17.69 8.31
C LYS A 4 1.29 -16.41 8.39
N LEU A 5 1.17 -15.72 7.25
CA LEU A 5 0.25 -14.62 7.05
C LEU A 5 -1.04 -15.12 6.44
N GLN A 6 -2.17 -14.64 6.93
CA GLN A 6 -3.48 -14.98 6.39
C GLN A 6 -4.27 -13.71 6.06
N LEU A 7 -4.86 -13.69 4.87
CA LEU A 7 -5.92 -12.72 4.53
C LEU A 7 -7.26 -13.43 4.67
N VAL A 8 -8.16 -12.85 5.46
CA VAL A 8 -9.47 -13.43 5.77
C VAL A 8 -10.57 -12.49 5.28
N ARG A 9 -11.55 -13.02 4.55
CA ARG A 9 -12.75 -12.32 4.10
C ARG A 9 -13.98 -13.10 4.56
N ASP A 10 -14.85 -12.45 5.32
CA ASP A 10 -16.10 -13.05 5.84
C ASP A 10 -15.85 -14.39 6.57
N GLY A 11 -14.80 -14.44 7.38
CA GLY A 11 -14.38 -15.65 8.12
C GLY A 11 -13.69 -16.72 7.28
N LYS A 12 -13.53 -16.54 5.96
CA LYS A 12 -12.84 -17.47 5.06
C LYS A 12 -11.44 -16.99 4.76
N ILE A 13 -10.45 -17.86 4.90
CA ILE A 13 -9.08 -17.59 4.47
C ILE A 13 -9.05 -17.56 2.94
N ILE A 14 -8.63 -16.43 2.37
CA ILE A 14 -8.51 -16.23 0.92
C ILE A 14 -7.05 -16.17 0.44
N LEU A 15 -6.11 -15.98 1.36
CA LEU A 15 -4.67 -16.05 1.09
C LEU A 15 -3.97 -16.60 2.34
N GLU A 16 -2.99 -17.46 2.12
CA GLU A 16 -2.10 -17.97 3.16
C GLU A 16 -0.66 -17.98 2.64
N VAL A 17 0.26 -17.35 3.38
CA VAL A 17 1.67 -17.21 2.99
C VAL A 17 2.56 -17.68 4.14
N PRO A 18 3.24 -18.84 4.02
CA PRO A 18 4.23 -19.27 5.00
C PRO A 18 5.44 -18.32 5.06
N LEU A 19 5.88 -17.99 6.27
CA LEU A 19 7.05 -17.11 6.52
C LEU A 19 8.35 -17.91 6.76
N SER A 20 8.34 -19.20 6.43
CA SER A 20 9.49 -20.10 6.49
C SER A 20 9.62 -20.82 5.17
N LEU A 21 10.81 -20.80 4.57
CA LEU A 21 11.08 -21.50 3.30
C LEU A 21 10.82 -23.01 3.42
N MET A 22 10.98 -23.59 4.61
CA MET A 22 10.75 -25.01 4.88
C MET A 22 9.27 -25.40 4.87
N ASP A 23 8.38 -24.41 5.01
CA ASP A 23 6.93 -24.62 5.06
C ASP A 23 6.27 -24.50 3.67
N TRP A 24 7.07 -24.20 2.63
CA TRP A 24 6.60 -24.11 1.25
C TRP A 24 6.79 -25.44 0.50
N PRO A 25 5.82 -25.83 -0.35
CA PRO A 25 6.06 -26.82 -1.39
C PRO A 25 7.09 -26.28 -2.39
N LYS A 26 8.09 -27.11 -2.75
CA LYS A 26 9.24 -26.69 -3.56
C LYS A 26 8.84 -25.98 -4.86
N ASP A 27 7.93 -26.58 -5.62
CA ASP A 27 7.51 -26.06 -6.93
C ASP A 27 6.66 -24.78 -6.82
N GLN A 28 5.99 -24.58 -5.68
CA GLN A 28 5.18 -23.38 -5.44
C GLN A 28 6.06 -22.17 -5.12
N LEU A 29 7.09 -22.33 -4.30
CA LEU A 29 7.98 -21.24 -3.94
C LEU A 29 8.73 -20.68 -5.16
N GLU A 30 9.21 -21.55 -6.05
CA GLU A 30 9.86 -21.13 -7.31
C GLU A 30 8.90 -20.36 -8.21
N THR A 31 7.63 -20.79 -8.28
CA THR A 31 6.59 -20.10 -9.04
C THR A 31 6.28 -18.72 -8.45
N GLU A 32 6.17 -18.61 -7.13
CA GLU A 32 5.93 -17.33 -6.44
C GLU A 32 7.07 -16.34 -6.63
N PHE A 33 8.34 -16.79 -6.56
CA PHE A 33 9.49 -15.91 -6.83
C PHE A 33 9.53 -15.44 -8.27
N LYS A 34 9.25 -16.31 -9.24
CA LYS A 34 9.17 -15.90 -10.64
C LYS A 34 8.05 -14.88 -10.88
N ALA A 35 6.87 -15.11 -10.31
CA ALA A 35 5.76 -14.15 -10.39
C ALA A 35 6.13 -12.80 -9.75
N PHE A 36 6.84 -12.82 -8.62
CA PHE A 36 7.33 -11.59 -7.99
C PHE A 36 8.33 -10.81 -8.87
N GLU A 37 9.25 -11.51 -9.54
CA GLU A 37 10.17 -10.89 -10.50
C GLU A 37 9.42 -10.24 -11.67
N GLU A 38 8.40 -10.91 -12.20
CA GLU A 38 7.53 -10.38 -13.26
C GLU A 38 6.75 -9.14 -12.79
N ASP A 39 6.36 -9.07 -11.51
CA ASP A 39 5.66 -7.93 -10.90
C ASP A 39 6.59 -6.82 -10.37
N PHE A 40 7.91 -6.94 -10.53
CA PHE A 40 8.88 -6.02 -9.91
C PHE A 40 8.63 -4.55 -10.26
N GLU A 41 8.36 -4.22 -11.53
CA GLU A 41 8.09 -2.85 -11.95
C GLU A 41 6.84 -2.28 -11.27
N ARG A 42 5.80 -3.10 -11.12
CA ARG A 42 4.56 -2.71 -10.44
C ARG A 42 4.82 -2.39 -8.97
N PHE A 43 5.54 -3.25 -8.26
CA PHE A 43 5.93 -2.99 -6.87
C PHE A 43 6.80 -1.73 -6.75
N SER A 44 7.79 -1.59 -7.63
CA SER A 44 8.68 -0.43 -7.66
C SER A 44 7.90 0.87 -7.82
N ASN A 45 6.93 0.92 -8.74
CA ASN A 45 6.08 2.09 -8.94
C ASN A 45 5.25 2.44 -7.69
N MET A 46 4.72 1.43 -7.00
CA MET A 46 3.99 1.64 -5.74
C MET A 46 4.89 2.21 -4.64
N PHE A 47 6.11 1.66 -4.47
CA PHE A 47 7.07 2.16 -3.49
C PHE A 47 7.59 3.55 -3.84
N VAL A 48 7.86 3.85 -5.11
CA VAL A 48 8.24 5.19 -5.56
C VAL A 48 7.12 6.19 -5.25
N ALA A 49 5.86 5.82 -5.46
CA ALA A 49 4.72 6.68 -5.13
C ALA A 49 4.55 6.89 -3.62
N LEU A 50 4.84 5.92 -2.75
CA LEU A 50 4.64 6.09 -1.29
C LEU A 50 5.90 6.48 -0.50
N SER A 51 7.10 6.38 -1.07
CA SER A 51 8.38 6.78 -0.44
C SER A 51 8.58 8.31 -0.41
N ASN A 52 7.51 9.06 -0.15
CA ASN A 52 7.52 10.50 -0.02
C ASN A 52 6.48 10.95 1.01
N GLN A 53 6.94 11.75 1.97
CA GLN A 53 6.13 12.16 3.11
C GLN A 53 4.90 13.00 2.71
N THR A 54 5.02 13.86 1.70
CA THR A 54 3.88 14.66 1.22
C THR A 54 2.83 13.76 0.57
N ARG A 55 3.24 12.80 -0.27
CA ARG A 55 2.31 11.82 -0.87
C ARG A 55 1.63 10.95 0.18
N LEU A 56 2.36 10.53 1.20
CA LEU A 56 1.79 9.81 2.33
C LEU A 56 0.71 10.65 3.03
N LYS A 57 0.99 11.91 3.35
CA LYS A 57 0.00 12.82 3.96
C LYS A 57 -1.23 13.04 3.09
N MET A 58 -1.03 13.20 1.77
CA MET A 58 -2.14 13.30 0.82
C MET A 58 -3.00 12.04 0.80
N MET A 59 -2.39 10.84 0.84
CA MET A 59 -3.13 9.58 0.90
C MET A 59 -3.88 9.39 2.21
N ILE A 60 -3.27 9.73 3.36
CA ILE A 60 -3.94 9.68 4.68
C ILE A 60 -5.19 10.55 4.62
N ARG A 61 -5.02 11.82 4.23
CA ARG A 61 -6.12 12.78 4.16
C ARG A 61 -7.25 12.32 3.23
N LEU A 62 -6.91 11.76 2.07
CA LEU A 62 -7.87 11.25 1.08
C LEU A 62 -8.62 10.00 1.56
N VAL A 63 -7.96 9.11 2.29
CA VAL A 63 -8.58 7.87 2.82
C VAL A 63 -9.46 8.13 4.04
N GLU A 64 -9.24 9.24 4.75
CA GLU A 64 -10.11 9.71 5.84
C GLU A 64 -11.43 10.31 5.34
N GLU A 65 -11.53 10.69 4.06
CA GLU A 65 -12.78 11.18 3.46
C GLU A 65 -13.76 10.05 3.16
N GLU A 66 -15.04 10.26 3.49
CA GLU A 66 -16.11 9.25 3.36
C GLU A 66 -16.28 8.79 1.90
N ASP A 67 -16.22 9.72 0.94
CA ASP A 67 -16.34 9.44 -0.49
C ASP A 67 -15.00 9.15 -1.19
N ARG A 68 -13.90 9.12 -0.41
CA ARG A 68 -12.52 8.91 -0.87
C ARG A 68 -12.12 9.86 -1.99
N THR A 69 -12.64 11.08 -1.92
CA THR A 69 -12.46 12.09 -2.95
C THR A 69 -11.96 13.38 -2.33
N MET A 70 -11.00 14.03 -2.98
CA MET A 70 -10.45 15.33 -2.55
C MET A 70 -10.30 16.23 -3.76
N ASN A 71 -10.64 17.51 -3.64
CA ASN A 71 -10.33 18.46 -4.69
C ASN A 71 -8.94 19.08 -4.49
N PHE A 72 -8.41 19.69 -5.55
CA PHE A 72 -7.09 20.33 -5.54
C PHE A 72 -6.95 21.42 -4.48
N ALA A 73 -8.01 22.21 -4.24
CA ALA A 73 -8.01 23.27 -3.24
C ALA A 73 -8.03 22.71 -1.80
N ASP A 74 -8.72 21.59 -1.58
CA ASP A 74 -8.74 20.91 -0.28
C ASP A 74 -7.33 20.44 0.08
N PHE A 75 -6.58 19.85 -0.87
CA PHE A 75 -5.18 19.47 -0.63
C PHE A 75 -4.29 20.68 -0.31
N MET A 76 -4.48 21.82 -0.96
CA MET A 76 -3.72 23.03 -0.64
C MET A 76 -4.04 23.51 0.77
N LYS A 77 -5.33 23.57 1.13
CA LYS A 77 -5.81 24.11 2.39
C LYS A 77 -5.46 23.21 3.57
N ASP A 78 -5.77 21.92 3.47
CA ASP A 78 -5.70 21.00 4.61
C ASP A 78 -4.26 20.55 4.91
N LEU A 79 -3.39 20.56 3.90
CA LEU A 79 -2.00 20.13 4.02
C LEU A 79 -0.99 21.26 3.85
N ASP A 80 -1.45 22.52 3.74
CA ASP A 80 -0.63 23.72 3.51
C ASP A 80 0.33 23.56 2.32
N LEU A 81 -0.21 23.07 1.19
CA LEU A 81 0.56 22.78 -0.02
C LEU A 81 0.38 23.88 -1.06
N ASN A 82 1.47 24.24 -1.73
CA ASN A 82 1.40 25.11 -2.91
C ASN A 82 0.89 24.34 -4.15
N PRO A 83 0.37 25.03 -5.18
CA PRO A 83 -0.18 24.39 -6.38
C PRO A 83 0.79 23.43 -7.08
N LYS A 84 2.08 23.78 -7.16
CA LYS A 84 3.09 22.94 -7.80
C LYS A 84 3.25 21.62 -7.05
N THR A 85 3.34 21.69 -5.73
CA THR A 85 3.46 20.51 -4.86
C THR A 85 2.24 19.60 -4.96
N VAL A 86 1.02 20.13 -4.98
CA VAL A 86 -0.18 19.31 -5.19
C VAL A 86 -0.14 18.63 -6.56
N TRP A 87 0.18 19.37 -7.63
CA TRP A 87 0.22 18.81 -8.98
C TRP A 87 1.25 17.69 -9.14
N GLU A 88 2.50 17.92 -8.69
CA GLU A 88 3.59 16.94 -8.83
C GLU A 88 3.30 15.66 -8.04
N ASN A 89 2.79 15.80 -6.81
CA ASN A 89 2.52 14.66 -5.95
C ASN A 89 1.28 13.88 -6.39
N SER A 90 0.19 14.55 -6.78
CA SER A 90 -0.99 13.88 -7.32
C SER A 90 -0.67 13.14 -8.62
N ARG A 91 0.21 13.69 -9.48
CA ARG A 91 0.67 12.99 -10.68
C ARG A 91 1.39 11.69 -10.32
N LYS A 92 2.35 11.73 -9.39
CA LYS A 92 3.09 10.53 -8.96
C LYS A 92 2.20 9.50 -8.26
N LEU A 93 1.21 9.94 -7.48
CA LEU A 93 0.20 9.05 -6.91
C LEU A 93 -0.68 8.39 -7.98
N SER A 94 -0.98 9.11 -9.06
CA SER A 94 -1.73 8.58 -10.20
C SER A 94 -0.89 7.57 -11.00
N ASP A 95 0.37 7.89 -11.28
CA ASP A 95 1.32 7.00 -11.96
C ASP A 95 1.53 5.69 -11.17
N GLY A 96 1.50 5.77 -9.83
CA GLY A 96 1.58 4.61 -8.93
C GLY A 96 0.25 3.86 -8.72
N GLY A 97 -0.84 4.29 -9.35
CA GLY A 97 -2.15 3.63 -9.30
C GLY A 97 -2.96 3.86 -8.02
N PHE A 98 -2.58 4.83 -7.17
CA PHE A 98 -3.28 5.09 -5.90
C PHE A 98 -4.50 6.00 -6.05
N ILE A 99 -4.42 6.97 -6.95
CA ILE A 99 -5.50 7.93 -7.20
C ILE A 99 -5.78 8.07 -8.69
N THR A 100 -7.00 8.47 -9.02
CA THR A 100 -7.38 8.88 -10.37
C THR A 100 -7.88 10.31 -10.35
N LYS A 101 -7.55 11.09 -11.38
CA LYS A 101 -8.09 12.43 -11.52
C LYS A 101 -9.49 12.34 -12.12
N THR A 102 -10.50 12.66 -11.32
CA THR A 102 -11.86 12.91 -11.80
C THR A 102 -11.92 14.36 -12.29
N GLY A 103 -12.81 14.67 -13.25
CA GLY A 103 -12.85 16.00 -13.87
C GLY A 103 -12.90 17.16 -12.87
N ARG A 104 -12.56 18.38 -13.31
CA ARG A 104 -12.57 19.62 -12.49
C ARG A 104 -11.54 19.71 -11.35
N GLY A 105 -10.44 18.94 -11.43
CA GLY A 105 -9.36 19.04 -10.43
C GLY A 105 -9.65 18.22 -9.16
N THR A 106 -10.49 17.21 -9.29
CA THR A 106 -10.85 16.29 -8.22
C THR A 106 -10.05 15.01 -8.35
N TYR A 107 -9.72 14.39 -7.23
CA TYR A 107 -8.95 13.17 -7.14
C TYR A 107 -9.75 12.13 -6.37
N HIS A 108 -9.77 10.90 -6.86
CA HIS A 108 -10.50 9.80 -6.25
C HIS A 108 -9.54 8.64 -5.95
N CYS A 109 -9.66 8.04 -4.77
CA CYS A 109 -8.96 6.81 -4.43
C CYS A 109 -9.86 5.60 -4.71
N SER A 110 -9.42 4.71 -5.60
CA SER A 110 -10.14 3.46 -5.85
C SER A 110 -10.07 2.52 -4.64
N GLU A 111 -10.97 1.53 -4.58
CA GLU A 111 -10.91 0.47 -3.56
C GLU A 111 -9.56 -0.26 -3.54
N PHE A 112 -8.99 -0.49 -4.72
CA PHE A 112 -7.64 -1.06 -4.83
C PHE A 112 -6.60 -0.11 -4.25
N GLY A 113 -6.60 1.17 -4.64
CA GLY A 113 -5.65 2.16 -4.15
C GLY A 113 -5.69 2.32 -2.62
N GLN A 114 -6.89 2.32 -2.05
CA GLN A 114 -7.11 2.37 -0.61
C GLN A 114 -6.55 1.11 0.07
N SER A 115 -6.95 -0.08 -0.39
CA SER A 115 -6.50 -1.35 0.18
C SER A 115 -4.98 -1.52 0.07
N ALA A 116 -4.41 -1.14 -1.08
CA ALA A 116 -2.98 -1.13 -1.30
C ALA A 116 -2.26 -0.16 -0.36
N PHE A 117 -2.79 1.06 -0.19
CA PHE A 117 -2.24 2.04 0.74
C PHE A 117 -2.27 1.54 2.18
N LEU A 118 -3.41 1.01 2.65
CA LEU A 118 -3.53 0.43 4.00
C LEU A 118 -2.58 -0.76 4.20
N THR A 119 -2.39 -1.59 3.18
CA THR A 119 -1.47 -2.73 3.22
C THR A 119 -0.02 -2.26 3.38
N LEU A 120 0.43 -1.32 2.55
CA LEU A 120 1.81 -0.83 2.57
C LEU A 120 2.11 0.06 3.78
N SER A 121 1.12 0.77 4.33
CA SER A 121 1.31 1.68 5.45
C SER A 121 1.04 1.05 6.81
N LEU A 122 -0.14 0.46 7.02
CA LEU A 122 -0.58 -0.01 8.33
C LEU A 122 -0.24 -1.48 8.55
N VAL A 123 -0.53 -2.34 7.56
CA VAL A 123 -0.27 -3.79 7.68
C VAL A 123 1.23 -4.04 7.77
N LEU A 124 2.02 -3.47 6.85
CA LEU A 124 3.47 -3.65 6.86
C LEU A 124 4.10 -3.16 8.17
N ARG A 125 3.68 -1.99 8.69
CA ARG A 125 4.17 -1.47 9.99
C ARG A 125 3.90 -2.46 11.13
N ARG A 126 2.68 -2.97 11.23
CA ARG A 126 2.29 -3.92 12.29
C ARG A 126 2.97 -5.27 12.11
N LEU A 127 3.11 -5.72 10.87
CA LEU A 127 3.77 -6.96 10.52
C LEU A 127 5.24 -6.94 10.97
N LEU A 128 5.99 -5.90 10.60
CA LEU A 128 7.40 -5.77 10.99
C LEU A 128 7.57 -5.76 12.51
N ALA A 129 6.74 -4.99 13.23
CA ALA A 129 6.76 -4.98 14.70
C ALA A 129 6.49 -6.38 15.31
N SER A 130 5.54 -7.12 14.73
CA SER A 130 5.23 -8.48 15.20
C SER A 130 6.37 -9.46 14.94
N LEU A 131 7.06 -9.34 13.79
CA LEU A 131 8.20 -10.19 13.44
C LEU A 131 9.40 -9.91 14.35
N GLU A 132 9.68 -8.64 14.66
CA GLU A 132 10.72 -8.25 15.60
C GLU A 132 10.44 -8.78 17.02
N GLU A 133 9.20 -8.72 17.49
CA GLU A 133 8.80 -9.27 18.78
C GLU A 133 9.02 -10.79 18.83
N ILE A 134 8.64 -11.52 17.77
CA ILE A 134 8.87 -12.96 17.66
C ILE A 134 10.36 -13.30 17.65
N GLU A 135 11.19 -12.50 16.99
CA GLU A 135 12.65 -12.69 17.01
C GLU A 135 13.23 -12.45 18.40
N ASN A 136 12.81 -11.40 19.09
CA ASN A 136 13.29 -11.07 20.44
C ASN A 136 12.90 -12.13 21.47
N ILE A 137 11.73 -12.77 21.35
CA ILE A 137 11.34 -13.92 22.19
C ILE A 137 12.27 -15.13 22.00
N ARG A 138 12.95 -15.23 20.85
CA ARG A 138 13.85 -16.36 20.52
C ARG A 138 15.30 -16.15 20.96
N ARG A 139 15.69 -14.94 21.37
CA ARG A 139 17.04 -14.59 21.84
C ARG A 139 17.12 -14.72 23.35
#